data_AF-A0A0F9MSA5-F1
#
_entry.id   AF-A0A0F9MSA5-F1
#
_cell.length_a   1.000
_cell.length_b   1.000
_cell.length_c   1.000
_cell.angle_alpha   90.00
_cell.angle_beta   90.00
_cell.angle_gamma   90.00
#
_symmetry.space_group_name_H-M   'P 1'
#
loop_
_entity.id
_entity.type
_entity.pdbx_description
1 polymer ?
#
loop_
_entity_poly.entity_id
_entity_poly.type
_entity_poly.pdbx_seq_one_letter_code
_entity_poly.pdbx_strand_id
1 'polypeptide(L)' 'MDKYYLGRSIITQASPKIAADILMIMTAIKLDCLIVTNDNLGEYKEIIPSEFWLKSHRVPFDIITDEFRIYLPK' A
#
# COMPACT_ATOMS: atom_id res chain seq x y z
N MET A 1 19.42 -10.98 -1.52
CA MET A 1 18.00 -11.15 -1.90
C MET A 1 17.49 -9.93 -2.64
N ASP A 2 17.74 -8.72 -2.14
CA ASP A 2 17.14 -7.48 -2.64
C ASP A 2 17.37 -7.21 -4.12
N LYS A 3 18.57 -7.47 -4.65
CA LYS A 3 18.90 -7.27 -6.08
C LYS A 3 17.99 -8.03 -7.04
N TYR A 4 17.53 -9.22 -6.66
CA TYR A 4 16.63 -10.02 -7.49
C TYR A 4 15.22 -9.40 -7.58
N TYR A 5 14.67 -8.98 -6.44
CA TYR A 5 13.35 -8.35 -6.39
C TYR A 5 13.34 -6.94 -6.98
N LEU A 6 14.42 -6.17 -6.80
CA LEU A 6 14.62 -4.86 -7.42
C LEU A 6 14.70 -4.98 -8.94
N GLY A 7 15.48 -5.93 -9.46
CA GLY A 7 15.62 -6.15 -10.91
C GLY A 7 14.33 -6.63 -11.60
N ARG A 8 13.41 -7.21 -10.83
CA ARG A 8 12.08 -7.62 -11.30
C ARG A 8 10.96 -6.62 -10.96
N SER A 9 11.32 -5.48 -10.37
CA SER A 9 10.35 -4.45 -9.97
C SER A 9 9.26 -4.96 -9.02
N ILE A 10 9.55 -6.00 -8.24
CA ILE A 10 8.68 -6.50 -7.17
C ILE A 10 8.81 -5.59 -5.94
N ILE A 11 10.05 -5.14 -5.67
CA ILE A 11 10.33 -4.11 -4.67
C ILE A 11 10.72 -2.84 -5.40
N THR A 12 10.16 -1.72 -4.95
CA THR A 12 10.56 -0.38 -5.38
C THR A 12 11.07 0.38 -4.16
N GLN A 13 12.21 1.05 -4.30
CA GLN A 13 12.77 1.89 -3.24
C GLN A 13 12.28 3.32 -3.41
N ALA A 14 11.65 3.87 -2.37
CA ALA A 14 11.29 5.28 -2.35
C ALA A 14 12.55 6.16 -2.32
N SER A 15 12.51 7.28 -3.04
CA SER A 15 13.58 8.29 -2.98
C SER A 15 13.65 8.88 -1.56
N PRO A 16 14.84 9.23 -1.02
CA PRO A 16 14.99 9.78 0.33
C PRO A 16 14.14 11.03 0.62
N LYS A 17 13.65 11.73 -0.42
CA LYS A 17 12.83 12.94 -0.32
C LYS A 17 11.33 12.69 -0.38
N ILE A 18 10.90 11.45 -0.62
CA ILE A 18 9.49 11.08 -0.80
C ILE A 18 9.15 10.02 0.25
N ALA A 19 8.15 10.29 1.08
CA ALA A 19 7.65 9.29 2.02
C ALA A 19 7.13 8.06 1.26
N ALA A 20 7.45 6.85 1.75
CA ALA A 20 7.05 5.60 1.11
C ALA A 20 5.52 5.50 0.98
N ASP A 21 4.78 6.00 1.96
CA ASP A 21 3.32 6.02 1.96
C ASP A 21 2.75 6.83 0.79
N ILE A 22 3.33 8.00 0.50
CA ILE A 22 2.92 8.83 -0.64
C ILE A 22 3.15 8.06 -1.94
N LEU A 23 4.30 7.41 -2.10
CA LEU A 23 4.59 6.62 -3.29
C LEU A 23 3.60 5.46 -3.46
N MET A 24 3.30 4.76 -2.36
CA MET A 24 2.34 3.66 -2.32
C MET A 24 0.92 4.11 -2.70
N ILE A 25 0.43 5.19 -2.07
CA ILE A 25 -0.91 5.75 -2.34
C ILE A 25 -1.02 6.20 -3.80
N MET A 26 -0.05 6.98 -4.29
CA MET A 26 -0.07 7.48 -5.66
C MET A 26 0.00 6.34 -6.69
N THR A 27 0.76 5.28 -6.40
CA THR A 27 0.83 4.10 -7.26
C THR A 27 -0.50 3.37 -7.31
N ALA A 28 -1.15 3.17 -6.16
CA ALA A 28 -2.46 2.54 -6.09
C ALA A 28 -3.56 3.32 -6.83
N ILE A 29 -3.55 4.65 -6.71
CA ILE A 29 -4.47 5.51 -7.47
C ILE A 29 -4.21 5.39 -8.97
N LYS A 30 -2.93 5.46 -9.39
CA LYS A 30 -2.56 5.44 -10.81
C LYS A 30 -2.88 4.10 -11.49
N LEU A 31 -2.70 3.00 -10.76
CA LEU A 31 -2.85 1.65 -11.30
C LEU A 31 -4.19 1.00 -10.95
N ASP A 32 -5.07 1.69 -10.22
CA ASP A 32 -6.35 1.18 -9.73
C ASP A 32 -6.18 -0.16 -8.99
N CYS A 33 -5.28 -0.18 -7.99
CA CYS A 33 -4.90 -1.40 -7.28
C CYS A 33 -5.02 -1.30 -5.76
N LEU A 34 -5.01 -2.45 -5.09
CA LEU A 34 -5.16 -2.55 -3.65
C LEU A 34 -3.89 -2.09 -2.91
N ILE A 35 -4.08 -1.53 -1.72
CA ILE A 35 -3.04 -1.20 -0.75
C ILE A 35 -3.16 -2.15 0.43
N VAL A 36 -2.15 -2.98 0.66
CA VAL A 36 -2.11 -3.88 1.83
C VAL A 36 -1.41 -3.17 2.98
N THR A 37 -2.19 -2.69 3.96
CA THR A 37 -1.68 -1.98 5.14
C THR A 37 -2.69 -1.99 6.28
N ASN A 38 -2.19 -2.00 7.53
CA ASN A 38 -3.01 -1.80 8.72
C ASN A 38 -3.10 -0.34 9.16
N ASP A 39 -2.30 0.56 8.55
CA ASP A 39 -2.40 1.99 8.80
C ASP A 39 -3.72 2.53 8.24
N ASN A 40 -4.32 3.48 8.94
CA ASN A 40 -5.50 4.22 8.49
C ASN A 40 -5.14 5.34 7.50
N LEU A 41 -3.85 5.65 7.30
CA LEU A 41 -3.33 6.69 6.38
C LEU A 41 -3.95 8.08 6.64
N GLY A 42 -4.29 8.35 7.89
CA GLY A 42 -5.03 9.55 8.29
C GLY A 42 -4.29 10.86 8.06
N GLU A 43 -2.95 10.81 7.97
CA GLU A 43 -2.08 11.96 7.69
C GLU A 43 -2.09 12.36 6.20
N TYR A 44 -2.57 11.48 5.32
CA TYR A 44 -2.51 11.66 3.86
C TYR A 44 -3.87 11.94 3.22
N LYS A 45 -4.84 12.44 4.00
CA LYS A 45 -6.21 12.72 3.54
C LYS A 45 -6.27 13.63 2.31
N GLU A 46 -5.31 14.53 2.15
CA GLU A 46 -5.27 15.49 1.03
C GLU A 46 -4.99 14.82 -0.32
N ILE A 47 -4.31 13.66 -0.34
CA ILE A 47 -3.98 12.93 -1.58
C ILE A 47 -4.89 11.72 -1.82
N ILE A 48 -5.66 11.31 -0.81
CA ILE A 48 -6.62 10.21 -0.91
C ILE A 48 -7.90 10.74 -1.58
N PRO A 49 -8.36 10.15 -2.71
CA PRO A 49 -9.48 10.69 -3.48
C PRO A 49 -10.78 10.85 -2.68
N SER A 50 -11.07 9.90 -1.80
CA SER A 50 -12.20 9.95 -0.86
C SER A 50 -12.07 8.87 0.21
N GLU A 51 -12.82 9.00 1.30
CA GLU A 51 -12.93 7.93 2.31
C GLU A 51 -13.50 6.63 1.73
N PHE A 52 -14.40 6.73 0.75
CA PHE A 52 -14.95 5.55 0.06
C PHE A 52 -13.87 4.84 -0.74
N TRP A 53 -13.05 5.58 -1.50
CA TRP A 53 -11.92 5.02 -2.25
C TRP A 53 -10.96 4.30 -1.32
N LEU A 54 -10.62 4.92 -0.18
CA LEU A 54 -9.74 4.31 0.81
C LEU A 54 -10.33 3.00 1.35
N LYS A 55 -11.63 2.97 1.65
CA LYS A 55 -12.31 1.74 2.11
C LYS A 55 -12.33 0.64 1.04
N SER A 56 -12.43 0.98 -0.24
CA SER A 56 -12.46 -0.01 -1.32
C SER A 56 -11.08 -0.47 -1.79
N HIS A 57 -10.01 0.24 -1.43
CA HIS A 57 -8.64 -0.07 -1.87
C HIS A 57 -7.74 -0.57 -0.73
N ARG A 58 -8.01 -0.18 0.52
CA ARG A 58 -7.21 -0.59 1.67
C ARG A 58 -7.60 -1.99 2.15
N VAL A 59 -6.61 -2.87 2.18
CA VAL A 59 -6.70 -4.26 2.63
C VAL A 59 -5.92 -4.40 3.94
N PRO A 60 -6.60 -4.50 5.09
CA PRO A 60 -5.93 -4.83 6.33
C PRO A 60 -5.52 -6.31 6.34
N PHE A 61 -4.59 -6.66 7.22
CA PHE A 61 -4.08 -8.02 7.36
C PHE A 61 -3.71 -8.36 8.80
N ASP A 62 -3.74 -9.65 9.12
CA ASP A 62 -3.19 -10.21 10.35
C ASP A 62 -2.04 -11.17 10.04
N ILE A 63 -1.11 -11.27 10.98
CA ILE A 63 -0.07 -12.31 11.00
C ILE A 63 -0.37 -13.20 12.19
N ILE A 64 -0.86 -14.42 11.94
CA ILE A 64 -1.21 -15.39 12.97
C ILE A 64 -0.27 -16.57 12.84
N THR A 65 0.63 -16.70 13.80
CA THR A 65 1.69 -17.72 13.77
C THR A 65 2.55 -17.53 12.52
N ASP A 66 2.38 -18.38 11.49
CA ASP A 66 3.11 -18.33 10.22
C ASP A 66 2.21 -18.01 9.01
N GLU A 67 0.96 -17.59 9.25
CA GLU A 67 0.00 -17.27 8.20
C GLU A 67 -0.20 -15.75 8.04
N PHE A 68 -0.07 -15.28 6.80
CA PHE A 68 -0.42 -13.92 6.39
C PHE A 68 -1.85 -13.91 5.85
N ARG A 69 -2.79 -13.34 6.61
CA ARG A 69 -4.22 -13.32 6.26
C ARG A 69 -4.64 -11.90 5.88
N ILE A 70 -5.14 -11.72 4.65
CA ILE A 70 -5.66 -10.44 4.16
C ILE A 70 -7.19 -10.42 4.17
N TYR A 71 -7.77 -9.25 4.39
CA TYR A 71 -9.23 -9.06 4.38
C TYR A 71 -9.63 -8.15 3.22
N LEU A 72 -10.06 -8.75 2.12
CA LEU A 72 -10.44 -7.99 0.93
C LEU A 72 -11.65 -7.07 1.20
N PRO A 73 -11.64 -5.84 0.68
CA PRO A 73 -12.77 -4.93 0.76
C PRO A 73 -13.99 -5.51 0.02
N LYS A 74 -15.18 -5.24 0.55
CA LYS A 74 -16.48 -5.69 0.02
C LYS A 74 -17.13 -4.63 -0.86
#